data_AF-A0A534XH84-F1
#
_entry.id   AF-A0A534XH84-F1
#
_cell.length_a   1.000
_cell.length_b   1.000
_cell.length_c   1.000
_cell.angle_alpha   90.00
_cell.angle_beta   90.00
_cell.angle_gamma   90.00
#
_symmetry.space_group_name_H-M   'P 1'
#
loop_
_entity.id
_entity.type
_entity.pdbx_description
1 polymer ?
#
loop_
_entity_poly.entity_id
_entity_poly.type
_entity_poly.pdbx_seq_one_letter_code
_entity_poly.pdbx_strand_id
1 'polypeptide(L)'
;MKLAKYVAVGLLLVAWNPAPSRADIVDASVWVSLKKPGNVDGIDVKVGDIVACRPRFVGTTPHCEWSLMFDGSDVGVTSRIVALDVLPGPKLLMRLGESQFLPGIAQEVSTLDLVLFTPTSLGAETRGTWSLYLDGDRFISREWDAMSVQPDGTLLLSPPADGGGILAPNVVVKDEDIVRCTPKFDARGVIVDCAYDIFLDSSVLGVTGNITSLDMAPDGSMVFAARGTSGLPEHNAGEDLLRYVGTFGLHPEGEVKLYFNGSSSNLRGYTIDGFALVFDLDGDGVADGDDNCPTVANADQAVMPVTRVPTWSPRLRSHWMCRRRSSAFTPGRGRGPIG
;
A
#
# COMPACT_ATOMS: atom_id res chain seq x y z
N MET A 1 -19.19 57.24 33.88
CA MET A 1 -18.22 56.12 33.84
C MET A 1 -18.32 55.45 32.47
N LYS A 2 -17.20 55.38 31.74
CA LYS A 2 -17.08 54.76 30.42
C LYS A 2 -17.23 53.24 30.54
N LEU A 3 -18.06 52.61 29.72
CA LEU A 3 -17.87 51.20 29.34
C LEU A 3 -17.69 51.14 27.83
N ALA A 4 -16.45 50.84 27.42
CA ALA A 4 -16.10 50.57 26.03
C ALA A 4 -16.67 49.19 25.63
N LYS A 5 -17.42 49.14 24.53
CA LYS A 5 -17.77 47.90 23.85
C LYS A 5 -16.52 47.39 23.13
N TYR A 6 -15.93 46.31 23.60
CA TYR A 6 -14.98 45.53 22.82
C TYR A 6 -15.77 44.68 21.82
N VAL A 7 -15.64 45.01 20.54
CA VAL A 7 -15.99 44.08 19.46
C VAL A 7 -14.83 43.10 19.36
N ALA A 8 -15.00 41.90 19.90
CA ALA A 8 -14.09 40.80 19.64
C ALA A 8 -14.35 40.33 18.21
N VAL A 9 -13.54 40.82 17.26
CA VAL A 9 -13.41 40.17 15.95
C VAL A 9 -12.68 38.86 16.21
N GLY A 10 -13.43 37.78 16.36
CA GLY A 10 -12.88 36.44 16.36
C GLY A 10 -12.24 36.22 14.99
N LEU A 11 -10.92 36.32 14.92
CA LEU A 11 -10.17 35.72 13.83
C LEU A 11 -10.44 34.23 13.92
N LEU A 12 -11.28 33.71 13.01
CA LEU A 12 -11.36 32.28 12.75
C LEU A 12 -9.98 31.92 12.17
N LEU A 13 -9.05 31.52 13.03
CA LEU A 13 -7.88 30.78 12.59
C LEU A 13 -8.42 29.46 12.07
N VAL A 14 -8.68 29.41 10.76
CA VAL A 14 -8.75 28.14 10.04
C VAL A 14 -7.39 27.51 10.31
N ALA A 15 -7.35 26.51 11.19
CA ALA A 15 -6.17 25.70 11.41
C ALA A 15 -5.96 24.93 10.11
N TRP A 16 -5.24 25.55 9.18
CA TRP A 16 -4.71 24.86 8.02
C TRP A 16 -3.72 23.85 8.57
N ASN A 17 -4.14 22.58 8.66
CA ASN A 17 -3.20 21.51 8.91
C ASN A 17 -2.20 21.54 7.76
N PRO A 18 -0.90 21.80 8.02
CA PRO A 18 0.08 21.81 6.95
C PRO A 18 0.09 20.44 6.27
N ALA A 19 0.32 20.43 4.95
CA ALA A 19 0.57 19.20 4.22
C ALA A 19 1.63 18.36 4.94
N PRO A 20 1.56 17.01 4.88
CA PRO A 20 2.53 16.14 5.52
C PRO A 20 3.96 16.56 5.16
N SER A 21 4.85 16.63 6.15
CA SER A 21 6.24 17.00 5.89
C SER A 21 6.98 15.84 5.24
N ARG A 22 8.15 16.10 4.64
CA ARG A 22 9.01 15.04 4.06
C ARG A 22 9.41 13.96 5.08
N ALA A 23 9.39 14.26 6.39
CA ALA A 23 9.66 13.27 7.42
C ALA A 23 8.45 12.37 7.74
N ASP A 24 7.24 12.77 7.33
CA ASP A 24 5.98 12.08 7.61
C ASP A 24 5.58 11.12 6.48
N ILE A 25 5.96 11.45 5.24
CA ILE A 25 5.79 10.61 4.06
C ILE A 25 6.99 9.68 4.00
N VAL A 26 6.74 8.38 4.16
CA VAL A 26 7.73 7.37 3.78
C VAL A 26 7.84 7.45 2.26
N ASP A 27 9.05 7.44 1.68
CA ASP A 27 9.28 7.54 0.22
C ASP A 27 8.74 6.27 -0.49
N ALA A 28 7.41 6.12 -0.50
CA ALA A 28 6.64 5.03 -1.05
C ALA A 28 5.77 5.57 -2.17
N SER A 29 5.69 4.82 -3.26
CA SER A 29 4.63 5.01 -4.23
C SER A 29 3.32 4.50 -3.65
N VAL A 30 2.23 5.24 -3.86
CA VAL A 30 0.89 4.84 -3.43
C VAL A 30 0.14 4.32 -4.65
N TRP A 31 -0.11 3.02 -4.68
CA TRP A 31 -0.87 2.38 -5.76
C TRP A 31 -2.33 2.32 -5.33
N VAL A 32 -3.25 2.80 -6.15
CA VAL A 32 -4.66 2.92 -5.78
C VAL A 32 -5.57 2.35 -6.87
N SER A 33 -6.63 1.67 -6.44
CA SER A 33 -7.84 1.44 -7.24
C SER A 33 -8.90 2.45 -6.82
N LEU A 34 -9.70 2.90 -7.79
CA LEU A 34 -10.75 3.89 -7.55
C LEU A 34 -12.13 3.26 -7.53
N LYS A 35 -12.99 3.77 -6.63
CA LYS A 35 -14.39 3.36 -6.56
C LYS A 35 -15.19 3.65 -7.82
N LYS A 36 -14.80 4.69 -8.54
CA LYS A 36 -15.43 5.11 -9.80
C LYS A 36 -14.35 5.41 -10.82
N PRO A 37 -14.59 5.08 -12.10
CA PRO A 37 -13.69 5.47 -13.16
C PRO A 37 -13.64 6.99 -13.30
N GLY A 38 -12.57 7.49 -13.91
CA GLY A 38 -12.41 8.91 -14.21
C GLY A 38 -11.01 9.27 -14.68
N ASN A 39 -10.73 10.56 -14.75
CA ASN A 39 -9.42 11.06 -15.16
C ASN A 39 -8.57 11.47 -13.96
N VAL A 40 -7.41 10.85 -13.78
CA VAL A 40 -6.39 11.23 -12.79
C VAL A 40 -5.18 11.75 -13.53
N ASP A 41 -4.97 13.07 -13.47
CA ASP A 41 -3.81 13.74 -14.08
C ASP A 41 -3.58 13.39 -15.56
N GLY A 42 -4.65 13.32 -16.35
CA GLY A 42 -4.60 12.98 -17.77
C GLY A 42 -4.71 11.47 -18.07
N ILE A 43 -4.63 10.61 -17.07
CA ILE A 43 -4.83 9.16 -17.22
C ILE A 43 -6.33 8.83 -17.15
N ASP A 44 -6.87 8.16 -18.17
CA ASP A 44 -8.24 7.63 -18.17
C ASP A 44 -8.28 6.31 -17.39
N VAL A 45 -8.65 6.38 -16.12
CA VAL A 45 -8.72 5.24 -15.18
C VAL A 45 -10.11 4.60 -15.30
N LYS A 46 -10.14 3.33 -15.70
CA LYS A 46 -11.36 2.54 -15.87
C LYS A 46 -11.62 1.67 -14.65
N VAL A 47 -12.77 1.00 -14.67
CA VAL A 47 -13.11 -0.02 -13.67
C VAL A 47 -12.09 -1.16 -13.76
N GLY A 48 -11.52 -1.54 -12.62
CA GLY A 48 -10.52 -2.61 -12.54
C GLY A 48 -9.08 -2.14 -12.75
N ASP A 49 -8.83 -0.86 -13.00
CA ASP A 49 -7.48 -0.32 -13.15
C ASP A 49 -6.84 0.04 -11.81
N ILE A 50 -5.51 0.02 -11.78
CA ILE A 50 -4.70 0.56 -10.68
C ILE A 50 -3.76 1.63 -11.25
N VAL A 51 -3.76 2.80 -10.61
CA VAL A 51 -2.80 3.88 -10.88
C VAL A 51 -1.87 4.05 -9.70
N ALA A 52 -0.63 4.43 -9.98
CA ALA A 52 0.39 4.70 -8.96
C ALA A 52 0.69 6.19 -8.90
N CYS A 53 0.63 6.77 -7.71
CA CYS A 53 1.27 8.05 -7.43
C CYS A 53 2.68 7.76 -6.93
N ARG A 54 3.69 8.26 -7.64
CA ARG A 54 5.03 8.40 -7.07
C ARG A 54 5.16 9.82 -6.50
N PRO A 55 5.31 9.97 -5.17
CA PRO A 55 5.48 11.29 -4.58
C PRO A 55 6.69 12.03 -5.18
N ARG A 56 6.51 13.34 -5.38
CA ARG A 56 7.52 14.31 -5.80
C ARG A 56 7.37 15.53 -4.92
N PHE A 57 8.46 16.10 -4.45
CA PHE A 57 8.41 17.33 -3.66
C PHE A 57 8.85 18.51 -4.52
N VAL A 58 7.98 19.51 -4.69
CA VAL A 58 8.33 20.81 -5.23
C VAL A 58 8.40 21.79 -4.06
N GLY A 59 9.62 22.03 -3.56
CA GLY A 59 9.81 22.70 -2.28
C GLY A 59 9.36 21.81 -1.12
N THR A 60 8.40 22.26 -0.33
CA THR A 60 7.79 21.48 0.78
C THR A 60 6.44 20.87 0.42
N THR A 61 5.93 21.14 -0.78
CA THR A 61 4.61 20.65 -1.21
C THR A 61 4.77 19.30 -1.91
N PRO A 62 4.10 18.24 -1.43
CA PRO A 62 4.05 16.98 -2.15
C PRO A 62 3.16 17.12 -3.40
N HIS A 63 3.60 16.50 -4.48
CA HIS A 63 2.92 16.32 -5.74
C HIS A 63 2.99 14.85 -6.12
N CYS A 64 2.04 14.39 -6.93
CA CYS A 64 2.07 13.05 -7.49
C CYS A 64 2.52 13.09 -8.94
N GLU A 65 3.50 12.25 -9.28
CA GLU A 65 3.70 11.80 -10.65
C GLU A 65 2.87 10.53 -10.84
N TRP A 66 1.78 10.64 -11.58
CA TRP A 66 0.83 9.54 -11.80
C TRP A 66 1.23 8.67 -12.99
N SER A 67 1.03 7.36 -12.87
CA SER A 67 1.18 6.40 -13.96
C SER A 67 0.13 5.30 -13.88
N LEU A 68 -0.36 4.82 -15.03
CA LEU A 68 -1.18 3.60 -15.09
C LEU A 68 -0.28 2.40 -14.81
N MET A 69 -0.63 1.63 -13.79
CA MET A 69 0.20 0.51 -13.32
C MET A 69 -0.40 -0.84 -13.65
N PHE A 70 -1.72 -0.94 -13.70
CA PHE A 70 -2.43 -2.16 -14.08
C PHE A 70 -3.67 -1.76 -14.86
N ASP A 71 -3.79 -2.26 -16.09
CA ASP A 71 -5.02 -2.20 -16.88
C ASP A 71 -5.77 -3.51 -16.67
N GLY A 72 -6.89 -3.44 -15.94
CA GLY A 72 -7.66 -4.63 -15.57
C GLY A 72 -8.34 -5.28 -16.78
N SER A 73 -8.67 -4.49 -17.79
CA SER A 73 -9.42 -4.94 -18.95
C SER A 73 -8.59 -5.87 -19.84
N ASP A 74 -7.26 -5.70 -19.89
CA ASP A 74 -6.33 -6.58 -20.61
C ASP A 74 -6.30 -8.01 -20.06
N VAL A 75 -6.62 -8.18 -18.76
CA VAL A 75 -6.53 -9.45 -18.04
C VAL A 75 -7.86 -9.95 -17.51
N GLY A 76 -8.96 -9.40 -18.05
CA GLY A 76 -10.31 -9.90 -17.85
C GLY A 76 -11.02 -9.41 -16.59
N VAL A 77 -10.47 -8.40 -15.89
CA VAL A 77 -11.16 -7.76 -14.76
C VAL A 77 -12.24 -6.83 -15.29
N THR A 78 -13.47 -7.04 -14.84
CA THR A 78 -14.64 -6.24 -15.22
C THR A 78 -15.30 -5.52 -14.05
N SER A 79 -14.87 -5.82 -12.81
CA SER A 79 -15.39 -5.21 -11.58
C SER A 79 -14.34 -4.36 -10.87
N ARG A 80 -14.76 -3.60 -9.85
CA ARG A 80 -13.85 -2.81 -9.03
C ARG A 80 -12.91 -3.71 -8.24
N ILE A 81 -11.68 -3.24 -8.03
CA ILE A 81 -10.77 -3.82 -7.06
C ILE A 81 -11.05 -3.13 -5.72
N VAL A 82 -11.62 -3.86 -4.77
CA VAL A 82 -12.06 -3.30 -3.48
C VAL A 82 -10.96 -3.33 -2.44
N ALA A 83 -10.12 -4.36 -2.45
CA ALA A 83 -8.93 -4.42 -1.63
C ALA A 83 -7.72 -4.71 -2.53
N LEU A 84 -6.59 -4.11 -2.22
CA LEU A 84 -5.35 -4.25 -2.97
C LEU A 84 -4.18 -4.45 -2.00
N ASP A 85 -3.25 -5.31 -2.36
CA ASP A 85 -1.92 -5.38 -1.76
C ASP A 85 -0.88 -5.73 -2.84
N VAL A 86 0.34 -5.24 -2.69
CA VAL A 86 1.45 -5.46 -3.64
C VAL A 86 2.54 -6.29 -2.94
N LEU A 87 2.63 -7.55 -3.35
CA LEU A 87 3.60 -8.51 -2.84
C LEU A 87 4.89 -8.48 -3.68
N PRO A 88 6.03 -8.98 -3.16
CA PRO A 88 7.26 -9.11 -3.93
C PRO A 88 7.05 -9.85 -5.26
N GLY A 89 7.75 -9.43 -6.31
CA GLY A 89 7.62 -9.91 -7.67
C GLY A 89 6.51 -9.21 -8.45
N PRO A 90 6.42 -7.87 -8.32
CA PRO A 90 5.22 -7.08 -7.96
C PRO A 90 3.88 -7.80 -8.17
N LYS A 91 3.63 -8.88 -7.40
CA LYS A 91 2.39 -9.64 -7.52
C LYS A 91 1.27 -8.86 -6.86
N LEU A 92 0.10 -8.83 -7.47
CA LEU A 92 -1.02 -8.05 -6.98
C LEU A 92 -2.03 -8.98 -6.34
N LEU A 93 -2.22 -8.86 -5.04
CA LEU A 93 -3.32 -9.51 -4.35
C LEU A 93 -4.53 -8.58 -4.43
N MET A 94 -5.69 -9.11 -4.81
CA MET A 94 -6.90 -8.33 -5.01
C MET A 94 -8.13 -9.02 -4.42
N ARG A 95 -9.06 -8.21 -3.90
CA ARG A 95 -10.46 -8.58 -3.73
C ARG A 95 -11.29 -7.85 -4.78
N LEU A 96 -12.16 -8.58 -5.47
CA LEU A 96 -13.03 -8.03 -6.51
C LEU A 96 -14.40 -7.68 -5.94
N GLY A 97 -14.97 -6.56 -6.38
CA GLY A 97 -16.22 -6.03 -5.85
C GLY A 97 -17.47 -6.74 -6.36
N GLU A 98 -17.34 -7.58 -7.38
CA GLU A 98 -18.41 -8.40 -7.97
C GLU A 98 -17.82 -9.73 -8.42
N SER A 99 -18.63 -10.79 -8.31
CA SER A 99 -18.28 -12.13 -8.76
C SER A 99 -18.06 -12.17 -10.27
N GLN A 100 -17.02 -12.86 -10.73
CA GLN A 100 -16.74 -13.03 -12.16
C GLN A 100 -15.82 -14.22 -12.43
N PHE A 101 -15.71 -14.62 -13.69
CA PHE A 101 -14.69 -15.57 -14.14
C PHE A 101 -13.42 -14.85 -14.56
N LEU A 102 -12.28 -15.24 -13.98
CA LEU A 102 -10.96 -14.75 -14.41
C LEU A 102 -10.25 -15.79 -15.29
N PRO A 103 -9.53 -15.38 -16.35
CA PRO A 103 -8.79 -16.30 -17.20
C PRO A 103 -7.82 -17.19 -16.40
N GLY A 104 -7.96 -18.51 -16.56
CA GLY A 104 -7.09 -19.50 -15.91
C GLY A 104 -7.57 -20.01 -14.55
N ILE A 105 -8.56 -19.37 -13.92
CA ILE A 105 -9.24 -19.90 -12.74
C ILE A 105 -10.48 -20.68 -13.20
N ALA A 106 -10.61 -21.93 -12.75
CA ALA A 106 -11.66 -22.84 -13.23
C ALA A 106 -13.06 -22.52 -12.67
N GLN A 107 -13.13 -21.92 -11.48
CA GLN A 107 -14.36 -21.52 -10.81
C GLN A 107 -14.63 -20.02 -10.98
N GLU A 108 -15.88 -19.62 -10.74
CA GLU A 108 -16.21 -18.21 -10.56
C GLU A 108 -15.52 -17.71 -9.28
N VAL A 109 -14.87 -16.55 -9.38
CA VAL A 109 -14.28 -15.86 -8.22
C VAL A 109 -15.41 -15.06 -7.58
N SER A 110 -15.74 -15.36 -6.32
CA SER A 110 -16.81 -14.68 -5.60
C SER A 110 -16.31 -13.41 -4.90
N THR A 111 -17.24 -12.65 -4.30
CA THR A 111 -16.90 -11.46 -3.51
C THR A 111 -16.22 -11.78 -2.17
N LEU A 112 -16.14 -13.07 -1.81
CA LEU A 112 -15.49 -13.59 -0.60
C LEU A 112 -14.05 -14.06 -0.87
N ASP A 113 -13.64 -14.16 -2.13
CA ASP A 113 -12.35 -14.67 -2.56
C ASP A 113 -11.28 -13.58 -2.62
N LEU A 114 -10.02 -13.99 -2.46
CA LEU A 114 -8.84 -13.19 -2.80
C LEU A 114 -8.10 -13.85 -3.95
N VAL A 115 -7.74 -13.06 -4.96
CA VAL A 115 -7.03 -13.54 -6.15
C VAL A 115 -5.67 -12.88 -6.26
N LEU A 116 -4.68 -13.68 -6.66
CA LEU A 116 -3.32 -13.24 -6.89
C LEU A 116 -3.04 -13.16 -8.39
N PHE A 117 -2.74 -11.96 -8.86
CA PHE A 117 -2.20 -11.72 -10.18
C PHE A 117 -0.68 -11.78 -10.15
N THR A 118 -0.10 -12.67 -10.97
CA THR A 118 1.35 -12.69 -11.21
C THR A 118 1.63 -12.05 -12.56
N PRO A 119 2.14 -10.81 -12.60
CA PRO A 119 2.39 -10.11 -13.85
C PRO A 119 3.58 -10.70 -14.60
N THR A 120 3.46 -10.74 -15.93
CA THR A 120 4.60 -10.77 -16.86
C THR A 120 4.89 -9.37 -17.42
N SER A 121 3.88 -8.49 -17.47
CA SER A 121 4.01 -7.06 -17.74
C SER A 121 2.91 -6.28 -17.00
N LEU A 122 3.27 -5.10 -16.52
CA LEU A 122 2.39 -4.11 -15.90
C LEU A 122 2.28 -2.87 -16.81
N GLY A 123 1.36 -1.96 -16.51
CA GLY A 123 1.08 -0.74 -17.26
C GLY A 123 -0.06 -0.90 -18.25
N ALA A 124 -0.07 -0.09 -19.32
CA ALA A 124 -1.15 -0.06 -20.31
C ALA A 124 -1.26 -1.33 -21.19
N GLU A 125 -0.26 -2.20 -21.17
CA GLU A 125 -0.31 -3.53 -21.77
C GLU A 125 -0.08 -4.58 -20.66
N THR A 126 -1.08 -4.78 -19.83
CA THR A 126 -0.99 -5.67 -18.68
C THR A 126 -1.11 -7.13 -19.14
N ARG A 127 -0.18 -7.99 -18.72
CA ARG A 127 -0.18 -9.42 -19.03
C ARG A 127 0.26 -10.19 -17.81
N GLY A 128 -0.31 -11.38 -17.60
CA GLY A 128 0.07 -12.23 -16.48
C GLY A 128 -0.89 -13.39 -16.32
N THR A 129 -0.88 -13.99 -15.13
CA THR A 129 -1.71 -15.14 -14.80
C THR A 129 -2.41 -14.93 -13.47
N TRP A 130 -3.62 -15.48 -13.38
CA TRP A 130 -4.42 -15.47 -12.16
C TRP A 130 -4.27 -16.78 -11.41
N SER A 131 -4.30 -16.68 -10.08
CA SER A 131 -4.43 -17.83 -9.17
C SER A 131 -5.35 -17.45 -8.01
N LEU A 132 -6.07 -18.43 -7.48
CA LEU A 132 -6.85 -18.24 -6.26
C LEU A 132 -5.90 -18.23 -5.07
N TYR A 133 -5.94 -17.17 -4.26
CA TYR A 133 -5.11 -17.04 -3.06
C TYR A 133 -5.87 -17.46 -1.80
N LEU A 134 -7.13 -17.02 -1.70
CA LEU A 134 -8.07 -17.40 -0.66
C LEU A 134 -9.41 -17.76 -1.31
N ASP A 135 -9.94 -18.93 -0.95
CA ASP A 135 -11.25 -19.43 -1.37
C ASP A 135 -12.25 -19.24 -0.23
N GLY A 136 -12.95 -18.10 -0.24
CA GLY A 136 -13.84 -17.65 0.83
C GLY A 136 -15.15 -18.42 0.88
N ASP A 137 -15.49 -19.13 -0.19
CA ASP A 137 -16.69 -19.97 -0.28
C ASP A 137 -16.52 -21.32 0.46
N ARG A 138 -15.30 -21.70 0.82
CA ARG A 138 -15.00 -23.00 1.46
C ARG A 138 -15.07 -23.00 2.98
N PHE A 139 -15.30 -21.86 3.60
CA PHE A 139 -15.45 -21.72 5.05
C PHE A 139 -16.38 -20.55 5.39
N ILE A 140 -16.65 -20.35 6.68
CA ILE A 140 -17.41 -19.18 7.12
C ILE A 140 -16.49 -17.96 7.00
N SER A 141 -16.50 -17.35 5.82
CA SER A 141 -15.81 -16.10 5.51
C SER A 141 -16.79 -14.92 5.49
N ARG A 142 -16.27 -13.74 5.18
CA ARG A 142 -17.03 -12.51 4.89
C ARG A 142 -16.32 -11.72 3.80
N GLU A 143 -17.00 -10.71 3.29
CA GLU A 143 -16.35 -9.70 2.46
C GLU A 143 -15.35 -8.92 3.31
N TRP A 144 -14.25 -8.50 2.68
CA TRP A 144 -13.22 -7.66 3.30
C TRP A 144 -13.04 -6.41 2.45
N ASP A 145 -13.11 -5.24 3.09
CA ASP A 145 -12.87 -3.96 2.41
C ASP A 145 -11.37 -3.64 2.40
N ALA A 146 -10.67 -3.90 3.51
CA ALA A 146 -9.22 -3.73 3.59
C ALA A 146 -8.48 -5.07 3.72
N MET A 147 -7.28 -5.14 3.14
CA MET A 147 -6.35 -6.25 3.38
C MET A 147 -4.89 -5.81 3.30
N SER A 148 -4.01 -6.52 4.00
CA SER A 148 -2.55 -6.46 3.84
C SER A 148 -1.93 -7.79 4.25
N VAL A 149 -0.99 -8.31 3.46
CA VAL A 149 -0.28 -9.57 3.74
C VAL A 149 1.01 -9.27 4.48
N GLN A 150 1.16 -9.92 5.63
CA GLN A 150 2.32 -9.72 6.47
C GLN A 150 3.49 -10.63 6.06
N PRO A 151 4.75 -10.26 6.38
CA PRO A 151 5.92 -11.08 6.06
C PRO A 151 5.91 -12.50 6.63
N ASP A 152 5.15 -12.75 7.70
CA ASP A 152 4.95 -14.07 8.31
C ASP A 152 3.86 -14.91 7.62
N GLY A 153 3.21 -14.38 6.58
CA GLY A 153 2.14 -15.00 5.83
C GLY A 153 0.74 -14.82 6.45
N THR A 154 0.61 -14.11 7.57
CA THR A 154 -0.70 -13.72 8.09
C THR A 154 -1.33 -12.62 7.24
N LEU A 155 -2.66 -12.53 7.27
CA LEU A 155 -3.39 -11.44 6.61
C LEU A 155 -3.97 -10.52 7.67
N LEU A 156 -3.81 -9.21 7.50
CA LEU A 156 -4.60 -8.21 8.19
C LEU A 156 -5.81 -7.88 7.33
N LEU A 157 -7.01 -7.86 7.91
CA LEU A 157 -8.27 -7.66 7.19
C LEU A 157 -9.17 -6.69 7.96
N SER A 158 -9.98 -5.89 7.25
CA SER A 158 -11.05 -5.06 7.86
C SER A 158 -12.40 -5.41 7.25
N PRO A 159 -13.46 -5.61 8.06
CA PRO A 159 -14.81 -5.83 7.54
C PRO A 159 -15.34 -4.62 6.77
N PRO A 160 -16.34 -4.80 5.89
CA PRO A 160 -17.00 -3.70 5.22
C PRO A 160 -17.87 -2.89 6.18
N ALA A 161 -18.44 -1.78 5.69
CA ALA A 161 -19.38 -0.96 6.44
C ALA A 161 -20.55 -1.82 6.93
N ASP A 162 -20.91 -1.68 8.21
CA ASP A 162 -21.91 -2.50 8.89
C ASP A 162 -21.59 -4.03 8.93
N GLY A 163 -20.40 -4.45 8.49
CA GLY A 163 -19.92 -5.83 8.42
C GLY A 163 -19.38 -6.39 9.74
N GLY A 164 -19.66 -5.72 10.85
CA GLY A 164 -19.31 -6.16 12.20
C GLY A 164 -20.07 -7.41 12.65
N GLY A 165 -19.78 -7.85 13.87
CA GLY A 165 -20.40 -9.01 14.51
C GLY A 165 -19.38 -10.08 14.91
N ILE A 166 -19.88 -11.27 15.25
CA ILE A 166 -19.05 -12.39 15.68
C ILE A 166 -18.30 -12.94 14.47
N LEU A 167 -16.97 -12.97 14.53
CA LEU A 167 -16.10 -13.53 13.49
C LEU A 167 -15.60 -14.94 13.88
N ALA A 168 -15.28 -15.14 15.15
CA ALA A 168 -14.87 -16.42 15.71
C ALA A 168 -15.27 -16.48 17.19
N PRO A 169 -15.17 -17.63 17.89
CA PRO A 169 -15.43 -17.70 19.32
C PRO A 169 -14.60 -16.65 20.09
N ASN A 170 -15.29 -15.75 20.80
CA ASN A 170 -14.72 -14.61 21.54
C ASN A 170 -14.05 -13.53 20.68
N VAL A 171 -14.28 -13.51 19.37
CA VAL A 171 -13.81 -12.46 18.46
C VAL A 171 -15.02 -11.77 17.87
N VAL A 172 -15.35 -10.60 18.42
CA VAL A 172 -16.42 -9.72 17.95
C VAL A 172 -15.77 -8.46 17.41
N VAL A 173 -16.10 -8.10 16.19
CA VAL A 173 -15.43 -7.04 15.43
C VAL A 173 -16.46 -6.03 14.96
N LYS A 174 -16.05 -4.79 14.76
CA LYS A 174 -16.81 -3.75 14.08
C LYS A 174 -16.17 -3.43 12.72
N ASP A 175 -16.78 -2.54 11.95
CA ASP A 175 -16.31 -2.18 10.61
C ASP A 175 -15.00 -1.37 10.62
N GLU A 176 -14.63 -0.80 11.77
CA GLU A 176 -13.35 -0.11 11.97
C GLU A 176 -12.22 -1.01 12.52
N ASP A 177 -12.49 -2.25 12.90
CA ASP A 177 -11.50 -3.12 13.56
C ASP A 177 -10.64 -3.86 12.54
N ILE A 178 -9.35 -4.02 12.85
CA ILE A 178 -8.44 -4.85 12.04
C ILE A 178 -8.31 -6.21 12.69
N VAL A 179 -8.53 -7.26 11.92
CA VAL A 179 -8.37 -8.65 12.35
C VAL A 179 -7.16 -9.28 11.68
N ARG A 180 -6.50 -10.18 12.40
CA ARG A 180 -5.49 -11.06 11.82
C ARG A 180 -6.15 -12.37 11.45
N CYS A 181 -6.04 -12.78 10.19
CA CYS A 181 -6.21 -14.17 9.77
C CYS A 181 -4.85 -14.88 9.83
N THR A 182 -4.79 -15.94 10.64
CA THR A 182 -3.76 -16.97 10.54
C THR A 182 -4.25 -18.05 9.57
N PRO A 183 -3.67 -18.17 8.36
CA PRO A 183 -4.27 -18.99 7.32
C PRO A 183 -4.09 -20.49 7.53
N LYS A 184 -5.05 -21.26 7.01
CA LYS A 184 -4.92 -22.70 6.78
C LYS A 184 -5.06 -22.99 5.30
N PHE A 185 -4.13 -23.78 4.79
CA PHE A 185 -3.99 -24.02 3.36
C PHE A 185 -4.48 -25.40 2.96
N ASP A 186 -5.02 -25.52 1.76
CA ASP A 186 -5.19 -26.82 1.11
C ASP A 186 -3.88 -27.31 0.45
N ALA A 187 -3.91 -28.50 -0.16
CA ALA A 187 -2.73 -29.11 -0.78
C ALA A 187 -2.15 -28.33 -1.97
N ARG A 188 -2.89 -27.34 -2.50
CA ARG A 188 -2.46 -26.47 -3.61
C ARG A 188 -1.91 -25.13 -3.11
N GLY A 189 -1.92 -24.90 -1.79
CA GLY A 189 -1.49 -23.64 -1.20
C GLY A 189 -2.56 -22.54 -1.22
N VAL A 190 -3.83 -22.87 -1.47
CA VAL A 190 -4.94 -21.91 -1.38
C VAL A 190 -5.40 -21.83 0.07
N ILE A 191 -5.63 -20.62 0.58
CA ILE A 191 -6.23 -20.41 1.91
C ILE A 191 -7.69 -20.84 1.86
N VAL A 192 -8.07 -21.77 2.73
CA VAL A 192 -9.43 -22.36 2.76
C VAL A 192 -10.06 -22.32 4.15
N ASP A 193 -9.36 -21.76 5.13
CA ASP A 193 -9.86 -21.47 6.48
C ASP A 193 -8.88 -20.50 7.17
N CYS A 194 -9.36 -19.78 8.19
CA CYS A 194 -8.59 -18.81 8.96
C CYS A 194 -8.87 -19.00 10.46
N ALA A 195 -7.81 -18.96 11.28
CA ALA A 195 -7.96 -18.65 12.69
C ALA A 195 -7.88 -17.13 12.87
N TYR A 196 -8.84 -16.53 13.57
CA TYR A 196 -8.94 -15.08 13.72
C TYR A 196 -8.62 -14.61 15.13
N ASP A 197 -7.94 -13.47 15.22
CA ASP A 197 -7.76 -12.65 16.43
C ASP A 197 -7.83 -11.16 16.07
N ILE A 198 -8.12 -10.30 17.05
CA ILE A 198 -8.11 -8.84 16.84
C ILE A 198 -6.66 -8.36 16.78
N PHE A 199 -6.29 -7.76 15.65
CA PHE A 199 -5.02 -7.09 15.47
C PHE A 199 -5.07 -5.67 16.04
N LEU A 200 -6.14 -4.92 15.77
CA LEU A 200 -6.35 -3.57 16.25
C LEU A 200 -7.83 -3.35 16.55
N ASP A 201 -8.16 -3.11 17.82
CA ASP A 201 -9.46 -2.57 18.22
C ASP A 201 -9.39 -1.05 18.09
N SER A 202 -9.77 -0.53 16.93
CA SER A 202 -9.65 0.92 16.65
C SER A 202 -10.78 1.73 17.31
N SER A 203 -11.84 1.04 17.76
CA SER A 203 -12.92 1.58 18.59
C SER A 203 -12.37 2.24 19.88
N VAL A 204 -11.31 1.68 20.46
CA VAL A 204 -10.61 2.23 21.63
C VAL A 204 -9.96 3.60 21.34
N LEU A 205 -9.57 3.86 20.09
CA LEU A 205 -9.01 5.14 19.65
C LEU A 205 -10.10 6.19 19.34
N GLY A 206 -11.38 5.85 19.54
CA GLY A 206 -12.52 6.72 19.24
C GLY A 206 -12.85 6.81 17.74
N VAL A 207 -12.19 5.99 16.92
CA VAL A 207 -12.48 5.86 15.49
C VAL A 207 -13.86 5.23 15.35
N THR A 208 -14.71 5.82 14.52
CA THR A 208 -16.00 5.22 14.16
C THR A 208 -16.14 5.20 12.65
N GLY A 209 -16.49 4.04 12.11
CA GLY A 209 -16.80 3.84 10.70
C GLY A 209 -15.69 3.12 9.93
N ASN A 210 -16.12 2.50 8.85
CA ASN A 210 -15.33 1.64 7.96
C ASN A 210 -13.91 2.15 7.62
N ILE A 211 -12.93 1.29 7.89
CA ILE A 211 -11.59 1.31 7.28
C ILE A 211 -11.66 0.60 5.94
N THR A 212 -11.56 1.37 4.86
CA THR A 212 -11.78 0.85 3.51
C THR A 212 -10.54 0.26 2.88
N SER A 213 -9.36 0.57 3.39
CA SER A 213 -8.09 -0.02 2.93
C SER A 213 -7.00 0.25 3.96
N LEU A 214 -5.98 -0.60 4.03
CA LEU A 214 -4.84 -0.46 4.93
C LEU A 214 -3.59 -1.08 4.33
N ASP A 215 -2.44 -0.63 4.78
CA ASP A 215 -1.16 -1.30 4.55
C ASP A 215 -0.17 -1.00 5.69
N MET A 216 0.79 -1.90 5.90
CA MET A 216 1.79 -1.77 6.96
C MET A 216 3.09 -1.24 6.40
N ALA A 217 3.59 -0.14 6.96
CA ALA A 217 4.90 0.38 6.62
C ALA A 217 6.02 -0.44 7.28
N PRO A 218 7.23 -0.49 6.68
CA PRO A 218 8.38 -1.23 7.22
C PRO A 218 8.81 -0.81 8.62
N ASP A 219 8.48 0.41 9.05
CA ASP A 219 8.74 0.89 10.40
C ASP A 219 7.70 0.45 11.44
N GLY A 220 6.74 -0.39 11.03
CA GLY A 220 5.70 -0.95 11.88
C GLY A 220 4.49 -0.06 12.08
N SER A 221 4.45 1.13 11.47
CA SER A 221 3.25 1.96 11.43
C SER A 221 2.22 1.45 10.42
N MET A 222 0.95 1.75 10.64
CA MET A 222 -0.14 1.37 9.74
C MET A 222 -0.59 2.60 8.95
N VAL A 223 -0.70 2.51 7.64
CA VAL A 223 -1.37 3.51 6.81
C VAL A 223 -2.74 2.96 6.43
N PHE A 224 -3.76 3.80 6.38
CA PHE A 224 -5.13 3.37 6.09
C PHE A 224 -5.98 4.48 5.48
N ALA A 225 -7.03 4.09 4.77
CA ALA A 225 -8.11 4.95 4.34
C ALA A 225 -9.34 4.68 5.21
N ALA A 226 -10.02 5.74 5.64
CA ALA A 226 -11.26 5.64 6.41
C ALA A 226 -12.35 6.51 5.81
N ARG A 227 -13.61 6.08 5.94
CA ARG A 227 -14.78 6.90 5.59
C ARG A 227 -15.37 7.65 6.78
N GLY A 228 -15.09 7.19 7.99
CA GLY A 228 -15.47 7.87 9.22
C GLY A 228 -14.57 9.07 9.51
N THR A 229 -15.07 10.04 10.29
CA THR A 229 -14.27 11.21 10.72
C THR A 229 -14.16 11.35 12.23
N SER A 230 -14.99 10.66 13.00
CA SER A 230 -14.88 10.68 14.47
C SER A 230 -13.59 10.01 14.91
N GLY A 231 -12.91 10.59 15.91
CA GLY A 231 -11.65 10.08 16.45
C GLY A 231 -10.44 10.21 15.53
N LEU A 232 -10.61 10.77 14.32
CA LEU A 232 -9.56 10.94 13.33
C LEU A 232 -9.23 12.43 13.14
N PRO A 233 -7.99 12.77 12.73
CA PRO A 233 -7.66 14.13 12.34
C PRO A 233 -8.50 14.59 11.15
N GLU A 234 -8.54 15.90 10.89
CA GLU A 234 -9.21 16.45 9.71
C GLU A 234 -8.64 15.84 8.42
N HIS A 235 -9.52 15.28 7.59
CA HIS A 235 -9.19 14.64 6.32
C HIS A 235 -10.43 14.55 5.43
N ASN A 236 -10.21 14.29 4.14
CA ASN A 236 -11.25 13.96 3.17
C ASN A 236 -11.54 12.45 3.21
N ALA A 237 -12.68 12.08 3.80
CA ALA A 237 -13.13 10.69 3.97
C ALA A 237 -13.08 9.89 2.66
N GLY A 238 -12.34 8.78 2.68
CA GLY A 238 -12.13 7.87 1.55
C GLY A 238 -11.25 8.41 0.41
N GLU A 239 -10.73 9.64 0.51
CA GLU A 239 -9.84 10.25 -0.48
C GLU A 239 -8.40 10.38 0.06
N ASP A 240 -8.28 10.67 1.36
CA ASP A 240 -7.01 10.80 2.06
C ASP A 240 -6.57 9.49 2.72
N LEU A 241 -5.26 9.32 2.87
CA LEU A 241 -4.69 8.27 3.71
C LEU A 241 -4.20 8.87 5.02
N LEU A 242 -4.42 8.13 6.09
CA LEU A 242 -4.00 8.42 7.45
C LEU A 242 -2.93 7.42 7.88
N ARG A 243 -2.06 7.82 8.79
CA ARG A 243 -1.02 6.97 9.36
C ARG A 243 -1.15 6.90 10.86
N TYR A 244 -1.28 5.69 11.37
CA TYR A 244 -1.29 5.33 12.77
C TYR A 244 0.11 4.88 13.21
N VAL A 245 0.63 5.54 14.24
CA VAL A 245 1.88 5.17 14.90
C VAL A 245 1.58 4.89 16.37
N GLY A 246 1.78 3.65 16.80
CA GLY A 246 1.42 3.24 18.15
C GLY A 246 1.57 1.75 18.40
N THR A 247 0.88 1.27 19.44
CA THR A 247 0.76 -0.14 19.79
C THR A 247 -0.49 -0.74 19.15
N PHE A 248 -0.51 -2.07 19.01
CA PHE A 248 -1.63 -2.83 18.45
C PHE A 248 -2.24 -3.75 19.52
N GLY A 249 -3.43 -4.29 19.23
CA GLY A 249 -4.17 -5.20 20.10
C GLY A 249 -5.52 -4.62 20.55
N LEU A 250 -6.02 -5.12 21.69
CA LEU A 250 -7.33 -4.75 22.26
C LEU A 250 -7.32 -3.43 23.04
N HIS A 251 -6.13 -2.90 23.36
CA HIS A 251 -5.97 -1.63 24.08
C HIS A 251 -4.85 -0.83 23.42
N PRO A 252 -5.01 -0.45 22.13
CA PRO A 252 -3.99 0.27 21.41
C PRO A 252 -3.81 1.68 21.98
N GLU A 253 -2.57 2.17 21.94
CA GLU A 253 -2.22 3.55 22.24
C GLU A 253 -1.36 4.09 21.10
N GLY A 254 -1.71 5.25 20.57
CA GLY A 254 -0.96 5.85 19.47
C GLY A 254 -1.57 7.14 18.95
N GLU A 255 -0.97 7.64 17.88
CA GLU A 255 -1.39 8.86 17.21
C GLU A 255 -1.75 8.57 15.76
N VAL A 256 -2.79 9.24 15.25
CA VAL A 256 -3.15 9.23 13.83
C VAL A 256 -2.83 10.60 13.23
N LYS A 257 -2.12 10.61 12.09
CA LYS A 257 -1.79 11.82 11.33
C LYS A 257 -2.18 11.66 9.86
N LEU A 258 -2.41 12.77 9.18
CA LEU A 258 -2.57 12.76 7.72
C LEU A 258 -1.26 12.28 7.08
N TYR A 259 -1.36 11.28 6.20
CA TYR A 259 -0.23 10.69 5.49
C TYR A 259 -0.18 11.13 4.03
N PHE A 260 -1.33 11.06 3.36
CA PHE A 260 -1.47 11.39 1.96
C PHE A 260 -2.75 12.21 1.79
N ASN A 261 -2.61 13.43 1.28
CA ASN A 261 -3.74 14.29 0.96
C ASN A 261 -4.11 14.09 -0.52
N GLY A 262 -5.19 13.35 -0.76
CA GLY A 262 -5.65 13.01 -2.10
C GLY A 262 -6.07 14.25 -2.89
N SER A 263 -6.69 15.24 -2.24
CA SER A 263 -7.14 16.47 -2.89
C SER A 263 -5.98 17.28 -3.48
N SER A 264 -4.87 17.37 -2.76
CA SER A 264 -3.63 18.02 -3.23
C SER A 264 -2.85 17.17 -4.25
N SER A 265 -3.26 15.90 -4.40
CA SER A 265 -2.60 14.88 -5.21
C SER A 265 -3.43 14.46 -6.42
N ASN A 266 -4.33 15.33 -6.90
CA ASN A 266 -5.22 15.09 -8.06
C ASN A 266 -6.27 13.98 -7.89
N LEU A 267 -6.57 13.57 -6.65
CA LEU A 267 -7.69 12.66 -6.33
C LEU A 267 -8.95 13.37 -5.85
N ARG A 268 -9.04 14.70 -5.96
CA ARG A 268 -10.22 15.45 -5.52
C ARG A 268 -11.51 14.91 -6.13
N GLY A 269 -12.42 14.44 -5.29
CA GLY A 269 -13.73 13.90 -5.70
C GLY A 269 -13.73 12.41 -6.06
N TYR A 270 -12.58 11.73 -5.91
CA TYR A 270 -12.48 10.29 -6.00
C TYR A 270 -12.56 9.63 -4.62
N THR A 271 -12.80 8.32 -4.60
CA THR A 271 -12.70 7.49 -3.41
C THR A 271 -11.74 6.36 -3.74
N ILE A 272 -10.74 6.18 -2.90
CA ILE A 272 -9.84 5.02 -2.91
C ILE A 272 -10.65 3.83 -2.43
N ASP A 273 -10.75 2.80 -3.25
CA ASP A 273 -11.34 1.52 -2.84
C ASP A 273 -10.25 0.68 -2.17
N GLY A 274 -9.16 0.35 -2.88
CA GLY A 274 -7.98 -0.29 -2.33
C GLY A 274 -6.71 0.53 -2.60
N PHE A 275 -5.73 0.46 -1.70
CA PHE A 275 -4.38 0.94 -1.96
C PHE A 275 -3.32 -0.02 -1.42
N ALA A 276 -2.09 0.14 -1.92
CA ALA A 276 -0.89 -0.48 -1.36
C ALA A 276 0.27 0.53 -1.36
N LEU A 277 1.20 0.37 -0.42
CA LEU A 277 2.46 1.13 -0.38
C LEU A 277 3.57 0.34 -1.03
N VAL A 278 4.26 0.97 -1.98
CA VAL A 278 5.40 0.37 -2.68
C VAL A 278 6.65 1.21 -2.43
N PHE A 279 7.53 0.71 -1.58
CA PHE A 279 8.75 1.41 -1.14
C PHE A 279 9.89 1.26 -2.16
N ASP A 280 10.67 2.33 -2.34
CA ASP A 280 11.87 2.40 -3.19
C ASP A 280 12.88 3.31 -2.45
N LEU A 281 13.62 2.71 -1.51
CA LEU A 281 14.41 3.41 -0.50
C LEU A 281 15.60 4.17 -1.10
N ASP A 282 16.15 3.70 -2.22
CA ASP A 282 17.29 4.34 -2.88
C ASP A 282 16.92 5.15 -4.13
N GLY A 283 15.65 5.08 -4.55
CA GLY A 283 15.05 5.91 -5.58
C GLY A 283 15.45 5.51 -6.99
N ASP A 284 15.87 4.28 -7.23
CA ASP A 284 16.32 3.80 -8.54
C ASP A 284 15.19 3.33 -9.47
N GLY A 285 13.97 3.24 -8.94
CA GLY A 285 12.78 2.82 -9.67
C GLY A 285 12.42 1.34 -9.52
N VAL A 286 13.19 0.57 -8.73
CA VAL A 286 12.87 -0.81 -8.33
C VAL A 286 12.35 -0.80 -6.90
N ALA A 287 11.28 -1.54 -6.64
CA ALA A 287 10.72 -1.60 -5.30
C ALA A 287 11.64 -2.39 -4.35
N ASP A 288 11.74 -2.00 -3.08
CA ASP A 288 12.64 -2.63 -2.09
C ASP A 288 12.44 -4.16 -1.97
N GLY A 289 11.21 -4.64 -2.18
CA GLY A 289 10.89 -6.08 -2.17
C GLY A 289 11.44 -6.85 -3.37
N ASP A 290 11.76 -6.15 -4.46
CA ASP A 290 12.30 -6.67 -5.73
C ASP A 290 13.75 -6.26 -5.98
N ASP A 291 14.25 -5.30 -5.22
CA ASP A 291 15.57 -4.75 -5.36
C ASP A 291 16.63 -5.66 -4.72
N ASN A 292 17.60 -6.08 -5.52
CA ASN A 292 18.75 -6.85 -5.04
C ASN A 292 19.74 -6.02 -4.21
N CYS A 293 19.59 -4.69 -4.21
CA CYS A 293 20.39 -3.74 -3.48
C CYS A 293 19.54 -2.59 -2.89
N PRO A 294 18.59 -2.83 -1.95
CA PRO A 294 17.57 -1.86 -1.48
C PRO A 294 18.05 -0.53 -0.87
N THR A 295 19.35 -0.28 -0.82
CA THR A 295 19.95 0.94 -0.26
C THR A 295 20.98 1.57 -1.20
N VAL A 296 21.18 1.02 -2.41
CA VAL A 296 22.21 1.44 -3.35
C VAL A 296 21.73 1.39 -4.80
N ALA A 297 21.26 2.54 -5.27
CA ALA A 297 20.62 2.69 -6.57
C ALA A 297 21.34 2.03 -7.75
N ASN A 298 20.71 1.01 -8.32
CA ASN A 298 21.11 0.20 -9.46
C ASN A 298 19.90 -0.26 -10.29
N ALA A 299 19.21 0.68 -10.94
CA ALA A 299 17.98 0.45 -11.72
C ALA A 299 18.03 -0.71 -12.74
N ASP A 300 19.22 -1.13 -13.18
CA ASP A 300 19.43 -2.27 -14.08
C ASP A 300 19.54 -3.63 -13.36
N GLN A 301 19.44 -3.62 -12.03
CA GLN A 301 19.60 -4.74 -11.11
C GLN A 301 20.92 -5.51 -11.33
N ALA A 302 21.95 -4.84 -11.86
CA ALA A 302 23.21 -5.48 -12.17
C ALA A 302 24.08 -5.62 -10.92
N VAL A 303 24.48 -6.86 -10.60
CA VAL A 303 25.48 -7.15 -9.57
C VAL A 303 26.90 -7.11 -10.14
N MET A 304 27.87 -6.58 -9.39
CA MET A 304 29.29 -6.68 -9.77
C MET A 304 29.72 -8.16 -9.86
N PRO A 305 30.46 -8.58 -10.90
CA PRO A 305 30.93 -9.95 -11.00
C PRO A 305 31.89 -10.31 -9.86
N VAL A 306 31.72 -11.50 -9.29
CA VAL A 306 32.46 -12.04 -8.13
C VAL A 306 34.00 -11.95 -8.30
N THR A 307 34.48 -11.94 -9.54
CA THR A 307 35.91 -11.82 -9.87
C THR A 307 36.55 -10.48 -9.49
N ARG A 308 35.76 -9.45 -9.15
CA ARG A 308 36.25 -8.15 -8.68
C ARG A 308 36.05 -7.91 -7.18
N VAL A 309 35.52 -8.89 -6.45
CA VAL A 309 35.28 -8.76 -5.00
C VAL A 309 36.54 -9.17 -4.24
N PRO A 310 37.14 -8.28 -3.42
CA PRO A 310 38.31 -8.62 -2.61
C PRO A 310 37.99 -9.82 -1.70
N THR A 311 38.83 -10.86 -1.73
CA THR A 311 38.56 -12.16 -1.07
C THR A 311 38.57 -12.11 0.47
N TRP A 312 38.97 -10.99 1.07
CA TRP A 312 39.37 -10.91 2.48
C TRP A 312 38.25 -10.67 3.51
N SER A 313 36.98 -10.55 3.13
CA SER A 313 35.89 -10.55 4.14
C SER A 313 34.53 -10.92 3.56
N PRO A 314 33.84 -11.95 4.10
CA PRO A 314 32.46 -12.28 3.72
C PRO A 314 31.48 -11.13 3.96
N ARG A 315 31.67 -10.33 5.02
CA ARG A 315 30.78 -9.21 5.38
C ARG A 315 30.87 -8.02 4.42
N LEU A 316 31.95 -7.92 3.64
CA LEU A 316 32.12 -6.87 2.63
C LEU A 316 31.55 -7.28 1.26
N ARG A 317 31.22 -8.56 1.02
CA ARG A 317 30.85 -9.01 -0.34
C ARG A 317 29.56 -8.38 -0.86
N SER A 318 28.51 -8.29 -0.02
CA SER A 318 27.24 -7.66 -0.38
C SER A 318 27.39 -6.18 -0.70
N HIS A 319 28.13 -5.43 0.13
CA HIS A 319 28.45 -4.01 -0.11
C HIS A 319 29.25 -3.76 -1.41
N TRP A 320 30.08 -4.72 -1.84
CA TRP A 320 30.84 -4.59 -3.09
C TRP A 320 30.05 -5.03 -4.33
N MET A 321 29.08 -5.93 -4.17
CA MET A 321 28.20 -6.38 -5.26
C MET A 321 27.28 -5.26 -5.75
N CYS A 322 26.80 -4.41 -4.84
CA CYS A 322 25.90 -3.30 -5.12
C CYS A 322 26.59 -1.99 -5.54
N ARG A 323 27.93 -1.95 -5.70
CA ARG A 323 28.58 -0.72 -6.16
C ARG A 323 28.17 -0.42 -7.60
N ARG A 324 27.70 0.81 -7.85
CA ARG A 324 27.50 1.38 -9.20
C ARG A 324 28.66 1.01 -10.10
N ARG A 325 28.38 0.63 -11.36
CA ARG A 325 29.36 0.73 -12.44
C ARG A 325 29.79 2.20 -12.51
N SER A 326 30.87 2.55 -11.83
CA SER A 326 31.53 3.84 -12.03
C SER A 326 31.88 3.92 -13.51
N SER A 327 31.33 4.92 -14.19
CA SER A 327 31.73 5.31 -15.53
C SER A 327 33.26 5.29 -15.64
N ALA A 328 33.75 4.55 -16.64
CA ALA A 328 35.13 4.51 -17.11
C ALA A 328 36.21 4.49 -16.02
N PHE A 329 36.66 3.29 -15.63
CA PHE A 329 38.02 3.13 -15.13
C PHE A 329 38.99 3.39 -16.29
N THR A 330 39.40 4.64 -16.50
CA THR A 330 40.53 4.98 -17.36
C THR A 330 41.79 4.46 -16.66
N PRO A 331 42.53 3.49 -17.21
CA PRO A 331 43.78 3.07 -16.59
C PRO A 331 44.73 4.26 -16.64
N GLY A 332 45.16 4.74 -15.46
CA GLY A 332 46.20 5.74 -15.36
C GLY A 332 47.43 5.26 -16.14
N ARG A 333 47.86 6.07 -17.11
CA ARG A 333 49.13 5.84 -17.83
C ARG A 333 50.24 5.72 -16.80
N GLY A 334 50.78 4.51 -16.66
CA GLY A 334 51.98 4.25 -15.88
C GLY A 334 53.12 5.11 -16.41
N ARG A 335 53.77 5.87 -15.51
CA ARG A 335 55.03 6.54 -15.80
C ARG A 335 56.07 5.47 -16.14
N GLY A 336 56.77 5.67 -17.25
CA GLY A 336 57.88 4.83 -17.69
C GLY A 336 59.07 4.84 -16.72
N PRO A 337 60.02 3.91 -16.89
CA PRO A 337 61.08 3.67 -15.93
C PRO A 337 62.09 4.83 -15.95
N ILE A 338 62.50 5.26 -14.75
CA ILE A 338 63.65 6.14 -14.55
C ILE A 338 64.89 5.25 -14.62
N GLY A 339 65.87 5.67 -15.43
CA GLY A 339 67.13 4.97 -15.67
C GLY A 339 68.10 4.97 -14.49
#